data_AF-A0A7Y3FDV6-F1
#
_entry.id   AF-A0A7Y3FDV6-F1
#
_cell.length_a   1.000
_cell.length_b   1.000
_cell.length_c   1.000
_cell.angle_alpha   90.00
_cell.angle_beta   90.00
_cell.angle_gamma   90.00
#
_symmetry.space_group_name_H-M   'P 1'
#
loop_
_entity.id
_entity.type
_entity.pdbx_description
1 polymer ?
#
loop_
_entity_poly.entity_id
_entity_poly.type
_entity_poly.pdbx_seq_one_letter_code
_entity_poly.pdbx_strand_id
1 'polypeptide(L)' 'MLENKFERDFIAKLEALKYRFRPAIRDRLSLEANFRQQFEELNRVRSIAAVCA' A
#
# COMPACT_ATOMS: atom_id res chain seq x y z
N MET A 1 15.52 -13.29 -16.10
CA MET A 1 14.48 -14.35 -16.24
C MET A 1 14.29 -15.19 -14.97
N LEU A 2 15.33 -15.47 -14.17
CA LEU A 2 15.21 -16.18 -12.87
C LEU A 2 14.65 -15.28 -11.75
N GLU A 3 15.01 -14.00 -11.74
CA GLU A 3 14.56 -13.01 -10.74
C GLU A 3 13.03 -12.87 -10.70
N ASN A 4 12.38 -12.81 -11.86
CA ASN A 4 10.92 -12.73 -11.97
C ASN A 4 10.20 -13.96 -11.36
N LYS A 5 10.89 -15.10 -11.23
CA LYS A 5 10.31 -16.29 -10.58
C LYS A 5 10.40 -16.15 -9.06
N PHE A 6 11.56 -15.76 -8.54
CA PHE A 6 11.74 -15.52 -7.11
C PHE A 6 10.82 -14.41 -6.59
N GLU A 7 10.67 -13.33 -7.35
CA GLU A 7 9.78 -12.23 -6.98
C GLU A 7 8.31 -12.70 -6.86
N ARG A 8 7.83 -13.49 -7.84
CA ARG A 8 6.47 -14.05 -7.81
C ARG A 8 6.27 -15.05 -6.68
N ASP A 9 7.24 -15.95 -6.47
CA ASP A 9 7.19 -16.93 -5.38
C ASP A 9 7.21 -16.25 -4.01
N PHE A 10 7.92 -15.12 -3.88
CA PHE A 10 7.96 -14.32 -2.65
C PHE A 10 6.65 -13.57 -2.41
N ILE A 11 6.08 -12.92 -3.43
CA ILE A 11 4.78 -12.24 -3.35
C ILE A 11 3.69 -13.24 -2.94
N ALA A 12 3.66 -14.43 -3.54
CA ALA A 12 2.66 -15.45 -3.21
C ALA A 12 2.73 -15.89 -1.73
N LYS A 13 3.93 -15.98 -1.15
CA LYS A 13 4.11 -16.26 0.29
C LYS A 13 3.57 -15.12 1.17
N LEU A 14 3.79 -13.87 0.76
CA LEU A 14 3.28 -12.71 1.49
C LEU A 14 1.75 -12.64 1.43
N GLU A 15 1.14 -12.96 0.29
CA GLU A 15 -0.31 -13.04 0.16
C GLU A 15 -0.93 -14.12 1.06
N ALA A 16 -0.27 -15.29 1.17
CA ALA A 16 -0.67 -16.33 2.11
C ALA A 16 -0.60 -15.86 3.59
N LEU A 17 0.30 -14.93 3.90
CA LEU A 17 0.42 -14.27 5.19
C LEU A 17 -0.53 -13.06 5.35
N LYS A 18 -1.51 -12.90 4.45
CA LYS A 18 -2.51 -11.81 4.42
C LYS A 18 -1.95 -10.42 4.09
N TYR A 19 -0.74 -10.32 3.58
CA TYR A 19 -0.25 -9.06 3.01
C TYR A 19 -0.90 -8.84 1.65
N ARG A 20 -1.35 -7.61 1.37
CA ARG A 20 -1.89 -7.24 0.05
C ARG A 20 -0.79 -6.62 -0.80
N PHE A 21 -0.51 -7.23 -1.95
CA PHE A 21 0.38 -6.66 -2.95
C PHE A 21 -0.27 -5.42 -3.60
N ARG A 22 0.46 -4.30 -3.66
CA ARG A 22 -0.02 -3.01 -4.21
C ARG A 22 0.95 -2.49 -5.27
N PRO A 23 0.82 -2.91 -6.54
CA PRO A 23 1.75 -2.53 -7.60
C PRO A 23 1.68 -1.05 -8.01
N ALA A 24 0.68 -0.32 -7.53
CA ALA A 24 0.46 1.10 -7.78
C ALA A 24 1.29 2.02 -6.85
N ILE A 25 1.86 1.49 -5.75
CA ILE A 25 2.70 2.27 -4.83
C ILE A 25 4.14 2.17 -5.32
N ARG A 26 4.61 3.19 -6.04
CA ARG A 26 5.97 3.21 -6.64
C ARG A 26 6.79 4.44 -6.24
N ASP A 27 6.12 5.45 -5.72
CA ASP A 27 6.71 6.71 -5.31
C ASP A 27 6.22 7.13 -3.91
N ARG A 28 6.91 8.10 -3.33
CA ARG A 28 6.63 8.55 -1.97
C ARG A 28 5.22 9.14 -1.81
N LEU A 29 4.69 9.84 -2.81
CA LEU A 29 3.36 10.44 -2.75
C LEU A 29 2.29 9.36 -2.73
N SER A 30 2.44 8.32 -3.57
CA SER A 30 1.54 7.16 -3.60
C SER A 30 1.55 6.37 -2.28
N LEU A 31 2.71 6.28 -1.62
CA LEU A 31 2.85 5.63 -0.32
C LEU A 31 2.17 6.45 0.79
N GLU A 32 2.42 7.76 0.84
CA GLU A 32 1.82 8.66 1.83
C GLU A 32 0.29 8.71 1.69
N ALA A 33 -0.23 8.74 0.46
CA ALA A 33 -1.67 8.67 0.20
C ALA A 33 -2.27 7.34 0.69
N ASN A 34 -1.60 6.21 0.43
CA ASN A 34 -2.08 4.91 0.91
C ASN A 34 -2.10 4.83 2.44
N PHE A 35 -1.05 5.34 3.09
CA PHE A 35 -0.97 5.36 4.55
C PHE A 35 -2.09 6.20 5.14
N ARG A 36 -2.31 7.42 4.60
CA ARG A 36 -3.39 8.31 5.06
C ARG A 36 -4.76 7.64 4.91
N GLN A 37 -5.06 7.07 3.74
CA GLN A 37 -6.35 6.41 3.51
C GLN A 37 -6.58 5.23 4.46
N GLN A 38 -5.59 4.34 4.63
CA GLN A 38 -5.74 3.20 5.54
C GLN A 38 -5.85 3.63 7.01
N PHE A 39 -5.11 4.67 7.41
CA PHE A 39 -5.18 5.22 8.76
C PHE A 39 -6.56 5.82 9.04
N GLU A 40 -7.11 6.59 8.10
CA GLU A 40 -8.46 7.17 8.20
C GLU A 40 -9.54 6.08 8.29
N GLU A 41 -9.47 5.06 7.43
CA GLU A 41 -10.40 3.94 7.42
C GLU A 41 -10.36 3.14 8.73
N LEU A 42 -9.15 2.86 9.22
CA LEU A 42 -8.96 2.10 10.47
C LEU A 42 -9.46 2.86 11.70
N ASN A 43 -9.18 4.16 11.76
CA ASN A 43 -9.51 4.99 12.93
C ASN A 43 -10.89 5.65 12.81
N ARG A 44 -11.56 5.52 11.65
CA ARG A 44 -12.83 6.21 11.32
C ARG A 44 -12.75 7.73 11.48
N VAL A 45 -11.55 8.28 11.37
CA VAL A 45 -11.30 9.72 11.38
C VAL A 45 -11.09 10.16 9.94
N ARG A 46 -11.61 11.32 9.56
CA ARG A 46 -11.24 11.96 8.30
C ARG A 46 -10.17 12.99 8.63
N SER A 47 -9.00 12.93 8.00
CA SER A 47 -8.03 14.03 8.13
C SER A 47 -8.69 15.27 7.53
N ILE A 48 -8.96 16.29 8.33
CA ILE A 48 -9.48 17.57 7.89
C ILE A 48 -8.38 18.39 7.18
N ALA A 49 -7.77 17.83 6.14
CA ALA A 49 -6.83 18.53 5.27
C ALA A 49 -7.52 19.01 3.99
N ALA A 50 -8.76 19.52 4.13
CA ALA A 50 -9.50 20.20 3.06
C ALA A 50 -9.64 21.71 3.29
N VAL A 51 -8.81 22.29 4.17
CA VAL A 51 -8.69 23.75 4.33
C VAL A 51 -7.22 24.08 4.15
N CYS A 52 -6.84 24.34 2.90
CA CYS A 52 -5.66 25.08 2.41
C CYS A 52 -5.41 24.65 0.95
N ALA A 53 -6.37 24.95 0.09
CA ALA A 53 -6.15 25.18 -1.34
C ALA A 53 -6.71 26.58 -1.63
#